data_AF-A0A1Z3M0D3-F1
#
_entry.id   AF-A0A1Z3M0D3-F1
#
_cell.length_a   1.000
_cell.length_b   1.000
_cell.length_c   1.000
_cell.angle_alpha   90.00
_cell.angle_beta   90.00
_cell.angle_gamma   90.00
#
_symmetry.space_group_name_H-M   'P 1'
#
loop_
_entity.id
_entity.type
_entity.pdbx_description
1 polymer ?
#
loop_
_entity_poly.entity_id
_entity_poly.type
_entity_poly.pdbx_seq_one_letter_code
_entity_poly.pdbx_strand_id
1 'polypeptide(L)'
;MSRIGKKTIAVPKGVTVTLNGQDITVKGPKGERSWTVAEEVEVKQEGDELSLTPRSDTQRARAMWGLSRTLVANMVTGVTDGFEKTLELVGVGYRAALKGKDLSLQLGFSHDVDIVPPEGITFAVPKQTEIKISGNDKQAVGEIAAVIRKMRPPEPYKGKGVRYQGEFVRRKEGKKK
;
A
#
# COMPACT_ATOMS: atom_id res chain seq x y z
N MET A 1 14.79 17.85 13.55
CA MET A 1 13.31 17.92 13.73
C MET A 1 12.61 17.34 12.51
N SER A 2 11.63 16.45 12.70
CA SER A 2 10.85 15.88 11.58
C SER A 2 9.86 16.93 11.04
N ARG A 3 9.95 17.28 9.75
CA ARG A 3 8.98 18.18 9.09
C ARG A 3 7.60 17.52 8.91
N ILE A 4 7.57 16.18 8.87
CA ILE A 4 6.35 15.39 8.66
C ILE A 4 5.58 15.25 9.97
N GLY A 5 6.26 14.99 11.09
CA GLY A 5 5.61 14.84 12.40
C GLY A 5 4.90 16.12 12.88
N LYS A 6 5.43 17.30 12.53
CA LYS A 6 4.83 18.60 12.90
C LYS A 6 3.47 18.87 12.23
N LYS A 7 3.16 18.19 11.13
CA LYS A 7 1.92 18.43 10.40
C LYS A 7 0.78 17.68 11.08
N THR A 8 -0.28 18.40 11.42
CA THR A 8 -1.54 17.79 11.86
C THR A 8 -2.12 16.89 10.78
N ILE A 9 -3.02 16.00 11.20
CA ILE A 9 -3.74 15.08 10.32
C ILE A 9 -5.20 15.51 10.38
N ALA A 10 -5.72 16.03 9.27
CA ALA A 10 -7.14 16.35 9.17
C ALA A 10 -7.97 15.06 9.09
N VAL A 11 -9.04 14.99 9.86
CA VAL A 11 -10.01 13.89 9.86
C VAL A 11 -11.19 14.29 8.97
N PRO A 12 -11.38 13.66 7.79
CA PRO A 12 -12.49 13.99 6.91
C PRO A 12 -13.85 13.65 7.54
N LYS A 13 -14.90 14.35 7.13
CA LYS A 13 -16.27 14.07 7.58
C LYS A 13 -16.65 12.62 7.26
N GLY A 14 -17.21 11.91 8.25
CA GLY A 14 -17.58 10.51 8.12
C GLY A 14 -16.49 9.51 8.54
N VAL A 15 -15.35 10.00 9.04
CA VAL A 15 -14.34 9.19 9.72
C VAL A 15 -14.46 9.42 11.23
N THR A 16 -14.50 8.33 12.00
CA THR A 16 -14.45 8.39 13.46
C THR A 16 -13.12 7.86 13.93
N VAL A 17 -12.39 8.69 14.67
CA VAL A 17 -11.16 8.27 15.35
C VAL A 17 -11.48 8.12 16.84
N THR A 18 -11.09 6.98 17.39
CA THR A 18 -11.21 6.66 18.80
C THR A 18 -9.81 6.44 19.37
N LEU A 19 -9.52 7.14 20.47
CA LEU A 19 -8.24 7.10 21.15
C LEU A 19 -8.42 6.42 22.51
N ASN A 20 -7.83 5.23 22.67
CA ASN A 20 -7.79 4.48 23.92
C ASN A 20 -6.34 4.46 24.42
N GLY A 21 -5.90 5.56 25.03
CA GLY A 21 -4.50 5.72 25.45
C GLY A 21 -3.56 5.78 24.24
N GLN A 22 -2.89 4.67 23.94
CA GLN A 22 -2.00 4.54 22.77
C GLN A 22 -2.65 3.81 21.60
N ASP A 23 -3.78 3.13 21.83
CA ASP A 23 -4.50 2.44 20.78
C ASP A 23 -5.37 3.42 20.01
N ILE A 24 -5.09 3.51 18.71
CA ILE A 24 -5.88 4.32 17.78
C ILE A 24 -6.72 3.39 16.94
N THR A 25 -8.03 3.61 16.96
CA THR A 25 -8.95 2.94 16.04
C THR A 25 -9.63 3.97 15.16
N VAL A 26 -9.49 3.80 13.84
CA VAL A 26 -10.03 4.66 12.80
C VAL A 26 -11.09 3.89 12.03
N LYS A 27 -12.32 4.40 12.03
CA LYS A 27 -13.46 3.84 11.30
C LYS A 27 -13.90 4.78 10.21
N GLY A 28 -14.20 4.24 9.03
CA GLY A 28 -14.68 5.02 7.90
C GLY A 28 -15.46 4.17 6.89
N PRO A 29 -15.82 4.74 5.73
CA PRO A 29 -16.67 4.07 4.74
C PRO A 29 -16.05 2.81 4.15
N LYS A 30 -14.72 2.70 4.09
CA LYS A 30 -14.00 1.53 3.55
C LYS A 30 -13.54 0.52 4.62
N GLY A 31 -14.07 0.64 5.84
CA GLY A 31 -13.83 -0.30 6.94
C GLY A 31 -13.16 0.34 8.15
N GLU A 32 -12.53 -0.49 8.96
CA GLU A 32 -11.93 -0.13 10.24
C GLU A 32 -10.46 -0.55 10.29
N ARG A 33 -9.64 0.25 10.96
CA ARG A 33 -8.23 -0.04 11.21
C ARG A 33 -7.88 0.34 12.64
N SER A 34 -7.15 -0.55 13.31
CA SER A 34 -6.58 -0.31 14.63
C SER A 34 -5.06 -0.37 14.57
N TRP A 35 -4.40 0.48 15.35
CA TRP A 35 -2.96 0.47 15.51
C TRP A 35 -2.55 1.05 16.87
N THR A 36 -1.61 0.38 17.53
CA THR A 36 -1.02 0.85 18.80
C THR A 36 0.17 1.74 18.49
N VAL A 37 0.09 3.00 18.90
CA VAL A 37 1.17 3.98 18.76
C VAL A 37 2.29 3.65 19.75
N ALA A 38 3.54 3.95 19.38
CA ALA A 38 4.68 3.77 20.26
C ALA A 38 4.60 4.69 21.51
N GLU A 39 5.00 4.18 22.67
CA GLU A 39 4.84 4.85 23.97
C GLU A 39 5.56 6.21 24.06
N GLU A 40 6.57 6.42 23.23
CA GLU A 40 7.34 7.66 23.20
C GLU A 40 6.61 8.81 22.48
N VAL A 41 5.42 8.57 21.92
CA VAL A 41 4.62 9.54 21.19
C VAL A 41 3.25 9.72 21.86
N GLU A 42 2.90 10.96 22.15
CA GLU A 42 1.58 11.34 22.61
C GLU A 42 0.71 11.73 21.41
N VAL A 43 -0.56 11.33 21.45
CA VAL A 43 -1.55 11.60 20.41
C VAL A 43 -2.64 12.44 21.05
N LYS A 44 -2.92 13.60 20.47
CA LYS A 44 -4.00 14.49 20.90
C LYS A 44 -4.96 14.71 19.74
N GLN A 45 -6.24 14.70 20.06
CA GLN A 45 -7.29 15.06 19.11
C GLN A 45 -7.84 16.42 19.50
N GLU A 46 -7.69 17.38 18.61
CA GLU A 46 -8.19 18.75 18.74
C GLU A 46 -9.30 18.95 17.70
N GLY A 47 -10.53 18.62 18.09
CA GLY A 47 -11.69 18.64 17.19
C GLY A 47 -11.52 17.69 15.99
N ASP A 48 -11.45 18.27 14.80
CA ASP A 48 -11.31 17.55 13.51
C ASP A 48 -9.84 17.31 13.10
N GLU A 49 -8.87 17.71 13.94
CA GLU A 49 -7.45 17.49 13.68
C GLU A 49 -6.80 16.57 14.74
N LEU A 50 -5.92 15.68 14.27
CA LEU A 50 -5.03 14.89 15.13
C LEU A 50 -3.63 15.48 15.11
N SER A 51 -3.12 15.80 16.29
CA SER A 51 -1.75 16.20 16.52
C SER A 51 -0.99 15.08 17.24
N LEU A 52 0.26 14.84 16.82
CA LEU A 52 1.15 13.91 17.50
C LEU A 52 2.33 14.71 18.02
N THR A 53 2.79 14.43 19.23
CA THR A 53 3.94 15.07 19.87
C THR A 53 4.85 14.04 20.52
N PRO A 54 6.19 14.12 20.35
CA PRO A 54 7.09 13.24 21.07
C PRO A 54 7.08 13.58 22.56
N ARG A 55 7.07 12.56 23.44
CA ARG A 55 7.11 12.75 24.90
C ARG A 55 8.50 13.14 25.42
N SER A 56 9.56 12.78 24.69
CA SER A 56 10.95 13.09 25.04
C SER A 56 11.72 13.55 23.81
N ASP A 57 12.82 14.27 24.03
CA ASP A 57 13.64 14.78 22.93
C ASP A 57 14.73 13.80 22.45
N THR A 58 14.53 12.51 22.70
CA THR A 58 15.47 11.46 22.29
C THR A 58 15.43 11.21 20.78
N GLN A 59 16.54 10.69 20.23
CA GLN A 59 16.61 10.35 18.80
C GLN A 59 15.51 9.34 18.39
N ARG A 60 15.24 8.35 19.25
CA ARG A 60 14.20 7.34 19.04
C ARG A 60 12.80 7.96 19.04
N ALA A 61 12.47 8.82 20.03
CA ALA A 61 11.18 9.49 20.08
C ALA A 61 10.93 10.37 18.84
N ARG A 62 11.95 11.09 18.37
CA ARG A 62 11.86 11.90 17.13
C ARG A 62 11.64 11.04 15.88
N ALA A 63 12.24 9.85 15.80
CA ALA A 63 12.06 8.91 14.68
C ALA A 63 10.64 8.30 14.71
N MET A 64 10.21 7.81 15.88
CA MET A 64 8.88 7.23 16.06
C MET A 64 7.78 8.26 15.80
N TRP A 65 7.97 9.51 16.21
CA TRP A 65 7.00 10.58 15.94
C TRP A 65 6.64 10.73 14.46
N GLY A 66 7.63 10.74 13.57
CA GLY A 66 7.40 10.84 12.12
C GLY A 66 6.72 9.59 11.54
N LEU A 67 7.12 8.40 12.02
CA LEU A 67 6.53 7.13 11.63
C LEU A 67 5.06 7.05 12.06
N SER A 68 4.78 7.27 13.35
CA SER A 68 3.44 7.21 13.92
C SER A 68 2.48 8.15 13.21
N ARG A 69 2.90 9.39 12.97
CA ARG A 69 2.09 10.37 12.22
C ARG A 69 1.75 9.84 10.83
N THR A 70 2.72 9.25 10.14
CA THR A 70 2.52 8.72 8.78
C THR A 70 1.60 7.51 8.78
N LEU A 71 1.73 6.61 9.75
CA LEU A 71 0.87 5.43 9.88
C LEU A 71 -0.57 5.83 10.17
N VAL A 72 -0.80 6.73 11.13
CA VAL A 72 -2.15 7.25 11.43
C VAL A 72 -2.75 7.98 10.23
N ALA A 73 -1.97 8.81 9.54
CA ALA A 73 -2.44 9.48 8.33
C ALA A 73 -2.83 8.47 7.24
N ASN A 74 -2.04 7.40 7.05
CA ASN A 74 -2.39 6.34 6.11
C ASN A 74 -3.65 5.58 6.54
N MET A 75 -3.92 5.41 7.83
CA MET A 75 -5.17 4.80 8.31
C MET A 75 -6.37 5.66 7.94
N VAL A 76 -6.30 6.97 8.18
CA VAL A 76 -7.37 7.91 7.81
C VAL A 76 -7.62 7.91 6.30
N THR A 77 -6.57 8.11 5.48
CA THR A 77 -6.68 8.04 4.02
C THR A 77 -7.15 6.68 3.53
N GLY A 78 -6.74 5.59 4.19
CA GLY A 78 -7.12 4.23 3.82
C GLY A 78 -8.61 3.93 4.00
N VAL A 79 -9.21 4.42 5.09
CA VAL A 79 -10.65 4.22 5.32
C VAL A 79 -11.53 5.18 4.51
N THR A 80 -10.99 6.29 4.00
CA THR A 80 -11.70 7.26 3.14
C THR A 80 -11.52 6.94 1.65
N ASP A 81 -10.30 7.10 1.16
CA ASP A 81 -9.96 7.06 -0.26
C ASP A 81 -9.49 5.66 -0.66
N GLY A 82 -8.96 4.89 0.30
CA GLY A 82 -8.31 3.61 0.02
C GLY A 82 -6.99 3.78 -0.73
N PHE A 83 -6.33 2.66 -0.97
CA PHE A 83 -5.07 2.61 -1.71
C PHE A 83 -5.26 1.74 -2.94
N GLU A 84 -4.68 2.19 -4.04
CA GLU A 84 -4.61 1.44 -5.29
C GLU A 84 -3.16 1.35 -5.76
N LYS A 85 -2.76 0.18 -6.23
CA LYS A 85 -1.54 -0.01 -7.00
C LYS A 85 -1.85 -0.72 -8.31
N THR A 86 -1.37 -0.13 -9.40
CA THR A 86 -1.48 -0.72 -10.73
C THR A 86 -0.19 -1.43 -11.10
N LEU A 87 -0.32 -2.68 -11.53
CA LEU A 87 0.74 -3.49 -12.14
C LEU A 87 0.45 -3.67 -13.62
N GLU A 88 1.51 -3.64 -14.42
CA GLU A 88 1.47 -3.87 -15.86
C GLU A 88 2.23 -5.15 -16.19
N LEU A 89 1.59 -6.03 -16.96
CA LEU A 89 2.20 -7.22 -17.52
C LEU A 89 2.74 -6.90 -18.90
N VAL A 90 4.04 -7.09 -19.08
CA VAL A 90 4.68 -6.92 -20.38
C VAL A 90 5.32 -8.23 -20.80
N GLY A 91 4.88 -8.77 -21.93
CA GLY A 91 5.38 -10.02 -22.45
C GLY A 91 4.41 -10.60 -23.45
N VAL A 92 4.93 -11.41 -24.37
CA VAL A 92 4.09 -12.12 -25.33
C VAL A 92 3.41 -13.26 -24.59
N GLY A 93 2.08 -13.31 -24.65
CA GLY A 93 1.28 -14.32 -23.96
C GLY A 93 1.09 -14.07 -22.46
N TYR A 94 1.60 -12.96 -21.91
CA TYR A 94 1.39 -12.63 -20.50
C TYR A 94 0.02 -12.00 -20.30
N ARG A 95 -0.80 -12.62 -19.46
CA ARG A 95 -2.14 -12.11 -19.16
C ARG A 95 -2.57 -12.46 -17.74
N ALA A 96 -3.39 -11.57 -17.19
CA ALA A 96 -4.11 -11.76 -15.96
C ALA A 96 -5.60 -11.95 -16.27
N ALA A 97 -6.27 -12.76 -15.45
CA ALA A 97 -7.72 -12.94 -15.47
C ALA A 97 -8.22 -13.11 -14.04
N LEU A 98 -9.47 -12.73 -13.78
CA LEU A 98 -10.13 -13.02 -12.51
C LEU A 98 -10.87 -14.35 -12.61
N LYS A 99 -10.61 -15.26 -11.67
CA LYS A 99 -11.38 -16.49 -11.45
C LYS A 99 -12.23 -16.28 -10.19
N GLY A 100 -13.39 -15.64 -10.35
CA GLY A 100 -14.18 -15.17 -9.22
C GLY A 100 -13.46 -14.04 -8.48
N LYS A 101 -13.00 -14.31 -7.25
CA LYS A 101 -12.18 -13.36 -6.46
C LYS A 101 -10.68 -13.56 -6.66
N ASP A 102 -10.27 -14.73 -7.12
CA ASP A 102 -8.86 -15.09 -7.24
C ASP A 102 -8.27 -14.52 -8.53
N LEU A 103 -7.02 -14.09 -8.44
CA LEU A 103 -6.28 -13.57 -9.57
C LEU A 103 -5.49 -14.71 -10.22
N SER A 104 -5.86 -15.05 -11.46
CA SER A 104 -5.14 -16.03 -12.27
C SER A 104 -4.14 -15.34 -13.19
N LEU A 105 -2.87 -15.76 -13.11
CA LEU A 105 -1.77 -15.17 -13.85
C LEU A 105 -1.14 -16.19 -14.81
N GLN A 106 -1.11 -15.84 -16.09
CA GLN A 106 -0.35 -16.56 -17.11
C GLN A 106 0.92 -15.77 -17.40
N LEU A 107 2.04 -16.18 -16.81
CA LEU A 107 3.34 -15.49 -16.92
C LEU A 107 4.38 -16.30 -17.71
N GLY A 108 3.93 -17.24 -18.53
CA GLY A 108 4.78 -18.14 -19.30
C GLY A 108 5.42 -19.27 -18.49
N PHE A 109 4.83 -19.63 -17.35
CA PHE A 109 5.10 -20.88 -16.65
C PHE A 109 4.31 -22.04 -17.31
N SER A 110 4.65 -23.28 -16.97
CA SER A 110 3.94 -24.47 -17.48
C SER A 110 2.50 -24.60 -16.97
N HIS A 111 2.14 -23.85 -15.93
CA HIS A 111 0.81 -23.79 -15.31
C HIS A 111 0.45 -22.34 -14.99
N ASP A 112 -0.85 -22.10 -14.83
CA ASP A 112 -1.38 -20.82 -14.38
C ASP A 112 -1.13 -20.64 -12.88
N VAL A 113 -0.81 -19.41 -12.47
CA VAL A 113 -0.57 -19.09 -11.06
C VAL A 113 -1.81 -18.38 -10.52
N ASP A 114 -2.55 -19.05 -9.65
CA ASP A 114 -3.72 -18.49 -9.00
C ASP A 114 -3.34 -17.89 -7.64
N ILE A 115 -3.79 -16.66 -7.38
CA ILE A 115 -3.50 -15.89 -6.17
C ILE A 115 -4.81 -15.53 -5.49
N VAL A 116 -4.98 -16.01 -4.27
CA VAL A 116 -6.12 -15.67 -3.42
C VAL A 116 -5.90 -14.27 -2.83
N PRO A 117 -6.89 -13.35 -2.92
CA PRO A 117 -6.77 -12.03 -2.31
C PRO A 117 -6.70 -12.15 -0.78
N PRO A 118 -5.72 -11.50 -0.12
CA PRO A 118 -5.72 -11.34 1.34
C PRO A 118 -6.96 -10.58 1.81
N GLU A 119 -7.28 -10.68 3.10
CA GLU A 119 -8.38 -9.92 3.69
C GLU A 119 -8.24 -8.41 3.44
N GLY A 120 -9.34 -7.77 3.02
CA GLY A 120 -9.36 -6.33 2.74
C GLY A 120 -8.71 -5.92 1.42
N ILE A 121 -8.27 -6.86 0.58
CA ILE A 121 -7.72 -6.60 -0.76
C ILE A 121 -8.70 -7.07 -1.84
N THR A 122 -8.82 -6.26 -2.89
CA THR A 122 -9.60 -6.59 -4.10
C THR A 122 -8.71 -6.47 -5.33
N PHE A 123 -8.85 -7.41 -6.25
CA PHE A 123 -8.21 -7.37 -7.56
C PHE A 123 -9.21 -6.92 -8.63
N ALA A 124 -8.77 -6.04 -9.52
CA ALA A 124 -9.48 -5.68 -10.73
C ALA A 124 -8.54 -5.83 -11.93
N VAL A 125 -9.04 -6.42 -13.01
CA VAL A 125 -8.26 -6.64 -14.24
C VAL A 125 -8.96 -5.89 -15.38
N PRO A 126 -8.76 -4.56 -15.50
CA PRO A 126 -9.41 -3.76 -16.54
C PRO A 126 -8.97 -4.17 -17.95
N LYS A 127 -7.74 -4.66 -18.08
CA LYS A 127 -7.18 -5.22 -19.31
C LYS A 127 -6.42 -6.48 -18.93
N GLN A 128 -6.32 -7.43 -19.86
CA GLN A 128 -5.53 -8.65 -19.64
C GLN A 128 -4.06 -8.36 -19.27
N THR A 129 -3.53 -7.20 -19.65
CA THR A 129 -2.15 -6.79 -19.35
C THR A 129 -2.03 -5.81 -18.17
N GLU A 130 -3.11 -5.56 -17.43
CA GLU A 130 -3.14 -4.57 -16.37
C GLU A 130 -3.90 -5.11 -15.15
N ILE A 131 -3.28 -5.07 -13.97
CA ILE A 131 -3.88 -5.49 -12.70
C ILE A 131 -3.94 -4.29 -11.78
N LYS A 132 -5.12 -3.97 -11.28
CA LYS A 132 -5.34 -2.99 -10.22
C LYS A 132 -5.57 -3.72 -8.90
N ILE A 133 -4.78 -3.38 -7.91
CA ILE A 133 -4.84 -3.93 -6.55
C ILE A 133 -5.36 -2.81 -5.66
N SER A 134 -6.54 -2.99 -5.07
CA SER A 134 -7.14 -2.01 -4.18
C SER A 134 -7.35 -2.57 -2.78
N GLY A 135 -7.31 -1.71 -1.77
CA GLY A 135 -7.55 -2.08 -0.37
C GLY A 135 -7.52 -0.86 0.56
N ASN A 136 -7.92 -1.06 1.81
CA ASN A 136 -7.88 0.00 2.83
C ASN A 136 -6.51 0.08 3.55
N ASP A 137 -5.68 -0.95 3.45
CA ASP A 137 -4.34 -1.00 4.05
C ASP A 137 -3.24 -0.83 3.01
N LYS A 138 -2.49 0.27 3.14
CA LYS A 138 -1.35 0.58 2.28
C LYS A 138 -0.25 -0.49 2.34
N GLN A 139 -0.04 -1.10 3.50
CA GLN A 139 1.00 -2.11 3.70
C GLN A 139 0.61 -3.40 2.97
N ALA A 140 -0.61 -3.89 3.22
CA ALA A 140 -1.13 -5.09 2.57
C ALA A 140 -1.21 -4.94 1.03
N VAL A 141 -1.70 -3.80 0.53
CA VAL A 141 -1.73 -3.49 -0.92
C VAL A 141 -0.32 -3.45 -1.51
N GLY A 142 0.65 -2.87 -0.80
CA GLY A 142 2.05 -2.85 -1.23
C GLY A 142 2.69 -4.23 -1.25
N GLU A 143 2.45 -5.04 -0.22
CA GLU A 143 3.01 -6.37 -0.06
C GLU A 143 2.51 -7.31 -1.14
N ILE A 144 1.19 -7.39 -1.36
CA ILE A 144 0.64 -8.28 -2.39
C ILE A 144 1.11 -7.86 -3.79
N ALA A 145 1.23 -6.56 -4.06
CA ALA A 145 1.78 -6.06 -5.32
C ALA A 145 3.25 -6.45 -5.50
N ALA A 146 4.04 -6.42 -4.42
CA ALA A 146 5.43 -6.85 -4.43
C ALA A 146 5.56 -8.36 -4.65
N VAL A 147 4.71 -9.18 -4.01
CA VAL A 147 4.63 -10.63 -4.20
C VAL A 147 4.33 -10.97 -5.65
N ILE A 148 3.31 -10.35 -6.25
CA ILE A 148 2.96 -10.55 -7.67
C ILE A 148 4.12 -10.16 -8.58
N ARG A 149 4.76 -9.00 -8.34
CA ARG A 149 5.92 -8.55 -9.12
C ARG A 149 7.11 -9.51 -9.01
N LYS A 150 7.35 -10.10 -7.83
CA LYS A 150 8.46 -11.01 -7.58
C LYS A 150 8.35 -12.33 -8.36
N MET A 151 7.14 -12.76 -8.73
CA MET A 151 6.94 -13.99 -9.50
C MET A 151 7.62 -13.93 -10.88
N ARG A 152 7.53 -12.79 -11.56
CA ARG A 152 8.17 -12.56 -12.86
C ARG A 152 8.69 -11.12 -12.93
N PRO A 153 9.84 -10.81 -12.31
CA PRO A 153 10.37 -9.45 -12.30
C PRO A 153 10.73 -8.99 -13.71
N PRO A 154 10.76 -7.67 -13.97
CA PRO A 154 11.07 -7.15 -15.29
C PRO A 154 12.51 -7.48 -15.68
N GLU A 155 12.68 -8.15 -16.82
CA GLU A 155 13.99 -8.57 -17.31
C GLU A 155 14.85 -7.37 -17.78
N PRO A 156 16.19 -7.45 -17.67
CA PRO A 156 17.06 -6.34 -17.99
C PRO A 156 17.25 -6.08 -19.49
N TYR A 157 16.72 -6.92 -20.39
CA TYR A 157 16.91 -6.75 -21.84
C TYR A 157 15.67 -6.12 -22.49
N LYS A 158 14.56 -6.87 -22.56
CA LYS A 158 13.32 -6.39 -23.19
C LYS A 158 12.30 -5.82 -22.20
N GLY A 159 12.58 -5.85 -20.89
CA GLY A 159 11.66 -5.36 -19.87
C GLY A 159 10.36 -6.16 -19.77
N LYS A 160 10.37 -7.42 -20.21
CA LYS A 160 9.28 -8.37 -20.00
C LYS A 160 9.20 -8.80 -18.55
N GLY A 161 8.00 -8.95 -18.04
CA GLY A 161 7.67 -9.28 -16.67
C GLY A 161 6.51 -8.44 -16.16
N VAL A 162 6.25 -8.58 -14.88
CA VAL A 162 5.32 -7.73 -14.14
C VAL A 162 6.10 -6.54 -13.60
N ARG A 163 5.58 -5.34 -13.81
CA ARG A 163 6.17 -4.10 -13.29
C ARG A 163 5.11 -3.19 -12.71
N TYR A 164 5.49 -2.20 -11.90
CA TYR A 164 4.56 -1.14 -11.54
C TYR A 164 4.26 -0.26 -12.77
N GLN A 165 3.04 0.27 -12.83
CA GLN A 165 2.68 1.27 -13.84
C GLN A 165 3.64 2.47 -13.75
N GLY A 166 4.25 2.83 -14.88
CA GLY A 166 5.24 3.90 -14.95
C GLY A 166 6.63 3.55 -14.39
N GLU A 167 6.90 2.30 -14.01
CA GLU A 167 8.23 1.88 -13.53
C GLU A 167 9.28 1.98 -14.65
N PHE A 168 10.35 2.74 -14.39
CA PHE A 168 11.50 2.80 -15.29
C PHE A 168 12.34 1.53 -15.15
N VAL A 169 12.29 0.67 -16.18
CA VAL A 169 13.09 -0.56 -16.25
C VAL A 169 14.41 -0.25 -16.95
N ARG A 170 15.53 -0.37 -16.22
CA ARG A 170 16.87 -0.25 -16.80
C ARG A 170 17.09 -1.36 -17.83
N ARG A 171 17.29 -0.98 -19.09
CA ARG A 171 17.58 -1.90 -20.18
C ARG A 171 19.08 -1.96 -20.46
N LYS A 172 19.59 -3.16 -20.68
CA LYS A 172 20.92 -3.45 -21.23
C LYS A 172 20.76 -3.77 -22.71
N GLU A 173 21.71 -3.33 -23.53
CA GLU A 173 21.73 -3.74 -24.93
C GLU A 173 21.89 -5.26 -25.05
N GLY A 174 21.05 -5.88 -25.88
CA GLY A 174 21.23 -7.27 -26.28
C GLY A 174 22.30 -7.40 -27.37
N LYS A 175 22.60 -8.64 -27.78
CA LYS A 175 23.42 -8.87 -28.96
C LYS A 175 22.75 -8.21 -30.18
N LYS A 176 23.41 -7.19 -30.73
CA LYS A 176 23.08 -6.64 -32.06
C LYS A 176 23.35 -7.77 -33.07
N LYS A 177 22.33 -8.09 -33.86
CA LYS A 177 22.48 -8.94 -35.03
C LYS A 177 22.68 -8.05 -36.24
#